data_AF-A0A537MWG2-F1
#
_entry.id   AF-A0A537MWG2-F1
#
_cell.length_a   1.000
_cell.length_b   1.000
_cell.length_c   1.000
_cell.angle_alpha   90.00
_cell.angle_beta   90.00
_cell.angle_gamma   90.00
#
_symmetry.space_group_name_H-M   'P 1'
#
loop_
_entity.id
_entity.type
_entity.pdbx_description
1 polymer ?
#
loop_
_entity_poly.entity_id
_entity_poly.type
_entity_poly.pdbx_seq_one_letter_code
_entity_poly.pdbx_strand_id
1 'polypeptide(L)'
;MAEQTKIEWVDHTFNPWIGCTRVSPACDNCYAAAMSHRRKWARFEPRAPRRRTSIANWQQPLRWNRKAEAAGRRAKVFGPSLADPFDAEVSPEWREDYLCLIEATPSLDWILLTKRPLVARKFFADRKVP
;
A
#
# COMPACT_ATOMS: atom_id res chain seq x y z
N MET A 1 2.52 -10.70 -4.00
CA MET A 1 2.12 -9.58 -4.88
C MET A 1 2.70 -9.82 -6.25
N ALA A 2 2.33 -9.04 -7.27
CA ALA A 2 2.67 -9.35 -8.65
C ALA A 2 3.70 -8.35 -9.21
N GLU A 3 4.77 -8.88 -9.80
CA GLU A 3 5.78 -8.14 -10.55
C GLU A 3 5.22 -7.55 -11.86
N GLN A 4 4.16 -8.14 -12.41
CA GLN A 4 3.36 -7.56 -13.49
C GLN A 4 1.90 -7.57 -13.05
N THR A 5 1.26 -6.41 -13.03
CA THR A 5 -0.14 -6.25 -12.62
C THR A 5 -1.07 -6.14 -13.82
N LYS A 6 -2.34 -6.55 -13.66
CA LYS A 6 -3.40 -6.32 -14.65
C LYS A 6 -4.00 -4.91 -14.57
N ILE A 7 -3.49 -4.06 -13.67
CA ILE A 7 -3.91 -2.67 -13.53
C ILE A 7 -3.11 -1.84 -14.54
N GLU A 8 -3.76 -1.42 -15.61
CA GLU A 8 -3.11 -0.90 -16.83
C GLU A 8 -2.26 0.36 -16.63
N TRP A 9 -2.50 1.13 -15.56
CA TRP A 9 -1.84 2.41 -15.31
C TRP A 9 -0.61 2.34 -14.39
N VAL A 10 -0.24 1.15 -13.92
CA VAL A 10 0.96 0.90 -13.09
C VAL A 10 1.73 -0.32 -13.53
N ASP A 11 3.06 -0.30 -13.34
CA ASP A 11 3.92 -1.46 -13.61
C ASP A 11 3.76 -2.53 -12.50
N HIS A 12 3.62 -2.11 -11.24
CA HIS A 12 3.62 -3.00 -10.07
C HIS A 12 2.50 -2.71 -9.06
N THR A 13 2.17 -3.72 -8.25
CA THR A 13 1.32 -3.54 -7.05
C THR A 13 2.04 -4.00 -5.79
N PHE A 14 1.91 -3.24 -4.72
CA PHE A 14 2.52 -3.54 -3.44
C PHE A 14 1.52 -3.45 -2.29
N ASN A 15 1.76 -4.23 -1.25
CA ASN A 15 0.99 -4.19 0.00
C ASN A 15 1.93 -4.37 1.20
N PRO A 16 2.10 -3.35 2.06
CA PRO A 16 2.82 -3.48 3.33
C PRO A 16 2.02 -4.34 4.34
N TRP A 17 0.69 -4.26 4.29
CA TRP A 17 -0.26 -5.10 4.99
C TRP A 17 -1.54 -5.28 4.16
N ILE A 18 -2.45 -6.13 4.65
CA ILE A 18 -3.77 -6.38 4.07
C ILE A 18 -4.83 -6.06 5.13
N GLY A 19 -5.87 -5.34 4.71
CA GLY A 19 -7.01 -4.93 5.54
C GLY A 19 -6.99 -3.44 5.90
N CYS A 20 -8.19 -2.87 6.04
CA CYS A 20 -8.43 -1.54 6.60
C CYS A 20 -9.87 -1.44 7.13
N THR A 21 -10.15 -0.46 7.99
CA THR A 21 -11.52 -0.22 8.47
C THR A 21 -12.39 0.36 7.36
N ARG A 22 -13.60 -0.18 7.18
CA ARG A 22 -14.63 0.44 6.34
C ARG A 22 -15.11 1.76 6.99
N VAL A 23 -15.10 2.86 6.23
CA VAL A 23 -15.40 4.21 6.73
C VAL A 23 -16.57 4.91 6.05
N SER A 24 -17.07 4.40 4.91
CA SER A 24 -18.21 5.01 4.20
C SER A 24 -18.92 4.03 3.26
N PRO A 25 -20.10 4.39 2.71
CA PRO A 25 -20.80 3.60 1.69
C PRO A 25 -19.99 3.37 0.39
N ALA A 26 -18.95 4.16 0.15
CA ALA A 26 -18.03 3.94 -0.97
C ALA A 26 -17.18 2.67 -0.83
N CYS A 27 -17.27 1.96 0.32
CA CYS A 27 -16.60 0.69 0.55
C CYS A 27 -17.46 -0.54 0.27
N ASP A 28 -18.73 -0.37 -0.08
CA ASP A 28 -19.71 -1.47 -0.14
C ASP A 28 -19.35 -2.50 -1.21
N ASN A 29 -18.77 -2.03 -2.32
CA ASN A 29 -18.30 -2.85 -3.44
C ASN A 29 -16.77 -2.94 -3.48
N CYS A 30 -16.11 -2.95 -2.31
CA CYS A 30 -14.65 -2.99 -2.23
C CYS A 30 -14.08 -4.32 -2.77
N TYR A 31 -13.39 -4.27 -3.91
CA TYR A 31 -12.74 -5.46 -4.49
C TYR A 31 -11.72 -6.09 -3.54
N ALA A 32 -11.01 -5.28 -2.74
CA ALA A 32 -9.99 -5.76 -1.82
C ALA A 32 -10.62 -6.60 -0.69
N ALA A 33 -11.76 -6.16 -0.16
CA ALA A 33 -12.53 -6.91 0.82
C ALA A 33 -13.04 -8.24 0.24
N ALA A 34 -13.63 -8.21 -0.96
CA ALA A 34 -14.11 -9.41 -1.64
C ALA A 34 -12.99 -10.42 -1.94
N MET A 35 -11.85 -9.94 -2.44
CA MET A 35 -10.67 -10.76 -2.72
C MET A 35 -10.11 -11.36 -1.43
N SER A 36 -9.95 -10.55 -0.39
CA SER A 36 -9.41 -10.97 0.90
C SER A 36 -10.31 -11.99 1.59
N HIS A 37 -11.62 -11.84 1.49
CA HIS A 37 -12.59 -12.83 1.98
C HIS A 37 -12.39 -14.20 1.31
N ARG A 38 -12.34 -14.23 -0.04
CA ARG A 38 -12.12 -15.47 -0.80
C ARG A 38 -10.79 -16.14 -0.46
N ARG A 39 -9.74 -15.35 -0.26
CA ARG A 39 -8.38 -15.81 0.02
C ARG A 39 -8.10 -16.05 1.51
N LYS A 40 -9.06 -15.72 2.39
CA LYS A 40 -8.93 -15.79 3.85
C LYS A 40 -7.70 -15.04 4.38
N TRP A 41 -7.48 -13.80 3.92
CA TRP A 41 -6.29 -13.02 4.30
C TRP A 41 -6.49 -12.12 5.52
N ALA A 42 -7.47 -11.22 5.47
CA ALA A 42 -7.84 -10.30 6.54
C ALA A 42 -9.29 -9.81 6.37
N ARG A 43 -9.92 -9.31 7.42
CA ARG A 43 -11.26 -8.69 7.36
C ARG A 43 -11.13 -7.16 7.24
N PHE A 44 -12.09 -6.54 6.56
CA PHE A 44 -12.12 -5.10 6.28
C PHE A 44 -13.20 -4.41 7.13
N GLU A 45 -13.08 -4.61 8.44
CA GLU A 45 -14.09 -4.23 9.44
C GLU A 45 -13.40 -3.55 10.62
N PRO A 46 -14.11 -2.68 11.37
CA PRO A 46 -13.58 -2.14 12.62
C PRO A 46 -13.10 -3.25 13.55
N ARG A 47 -11.96 -3.04 14.21
CA ARG A 47 -11.31 -3.96 15.17
C ARG A 47 -10.81 -5.28 14.59
N ALA A 48 -10.92 -5.51 13.28
CA ALA A 48 -10.35 -6.69 12.65
C ALA A 48 -8.81 -6.60 12.60
N PRO A 49 -8.04 -7.66 12.89
CA PRO A 49 -6.59 -7.60 12.80
C PRO A 49 -6.13 -7.36 11.35
N ARG A 50 -5.13 -6.49 11.17
CA ARG A 50 -4.46 -6.25 9.89
C ARG A 50 -3.39 -7.31 9.73
N ARG A 51 -3.22 -7.80 8.50
CA ARG A 51 -2.21 -8.82 8.23
C ARG A 51 -0.99 -8.19 7.58
N ARG A 52 0.14 -8.10 8.30
CA ARG A 52 1.42 -7.70 7.70
C ARG A 52 1.82 -8.69 6.60
N THR A 53 2.37 -8.18 5.50
CA THR A 53 2.90 -9.04 4.45
C THR A 53 4.29 -9.55 4.80
N SER A 54 4.73 -10.63 4.15
CA SER A 54 5.99 -11.32 4.46
C SER A 54 7.22 -10.47 4.14
N ILE A 55 8.36 -10.76 4.78
CA ILE A 55 9.65 -10.11 4.51
C ILE A 55 10.00 -10.20 3.01
N ALA A 56 9.80 -11.37 2.39
CA ALA A 56 10.02 -11.56 0.96
C ALA A 56 9.17 -10.59 0.09
N ASN A 57 7.97 -10.24 0.55
CA ASN A 57 7.15 -9.25 -0.14
C ASN A 57 7.75 -7.84 -0.03
N TRP A 58 8.25 -7.45 1.14
CA TRP A 58 8.91 -6.17 1.41
C TRP A 58 10.24 -5.98 0.65
N GLN A 59 10.87 -7.07 0.21
CA GLN A 59 12.07 -7.01 -0.63
C GLN A 59 11.77 -6.73 -2.11
N GLN A 60 10.51 -6.81 -2.56
CA GLN A 60 10.18 -6.61 -3.97
C GLN A 60 10.42 -5.18 -4.46
N PRO A 61 9.99 -4.11 -3.76
CA PRO A 61 10.22 -2.75 -4.25
C PRO A 61 11.71 -2.42 -4.40
N LEU A 62 12.57 -2.93 -3.52
CA LEU A 62 14.02 -2.77 -3.66
C LEU A 62 14.56 -3.42 -4.95
N ARG A 63 14.01 -4.58 -5.34
CA ARG A 63 14.37 -5.22 -6.62
C ARG A 63 13.85 -4.44 -7.81
N TRP A 64 12.60 -3.97 -7.76
CA TRP A 64 12.01 -3.16 -8.82
C TRP A 64 12.75 -1.84 -9.00
N ASN A 65 13.15 -1.19 -7.91
CA ASN A 65 13.94 0.04 -7.93
C ASN A 65 15.26 -0.16 -8.69
N ARG A 66 16.01 -1.21 -8.37
CA ARG A 66 17.26 -1.54 -9.08
C ARG A 66 17.05 -1.80 -10.56
N LYS A 67 15.94 -2.46 -10.93
CA LYS A 67 15.59 -2.71 -12.35
C LYS A 67 15.22 -1.41 -13.07
N ALA A 68 14.42 -0.55 -12.45
CA ALA A 68 14.03 0.75 -12.99
C ALA A 68 15.25 1.66 -13.19
N GLU A 69 16.15 1.69 -12.22
CA GLU A 69 17.43 2.40 -12.29
C GLU A 69 18.31 1.88 -13.43
N ALA A 70 18.53 0.56 -13.50
CA ALA A 70 19.33 -0.05 -14.58
C ALA A 70 18.72 0.18 -15.98
N ALA A 71 17.40 0.27 -16.08
CA ALA A 71 16.71 0.57 -17.33
C ALA A 71 16.67 2.07 -17.68
N GLY A 72 17.15 2.96 -16.79
CA GLY A 72 17.05 4.41 -16.96
C GLY A 72 15.60 4.91 -17.04
N ARG A 73 14.62 4.14 -16.54
CA ARG A 73 13.19 4.46 -16.62
C ARG A 73 12.51 4.21 -15.28
N ARG A 74 11.81 5.22 -14.77
CA ARG A 74 10.99 5.10 -13.56
C ARG A 74 9.83 4.12 -13.77
N ALA A 75 9.50 3.35 -12.75
CA ALA A 75 8.38 2.40 -12.74
C ALA A 75 7.31 2.84 -11.74
N LYS A 76 6.04 2.74 -12.11
CA LYS A 76 4.91 3.15 -11.28
C LYS A 76 4.45 1.98 -10.39
N VAL A 77 4.22 2.26 -9.11
CA VAL A 77 3.78 1.28 -8.11
C VAL A 77 2.49 1.75 -7.45
N PHE A 78 1.41 0.97 -7.59
CA PHE A 78 0.20 1.18 -6.79
C PHE A 78 0.33 0.45 -5.45
N GLY A 79 0.38 1.20 -4.36
CA GLY A 79 0.50 0.64 -3.02
C GLY A 79 -0.04 1.60 -1.95
N PRO A 80 -0.76 1.10 -0.93
CA PRO A 80 -1.28 -0.26 -0.82
C PRO A 80 -2.48 -0.50 -1.77
N SER A 81 -2.52 -1.66 -2.43
CA SER A 81 -3.67 -2.08 -3.27
C SER A 81 -4.74 -2.89 -2.52
N LEU A 82 -4.47 -3.33 -1.28
CA LEU A 82 -5.34 -4.15 -0.44
C LEU A 82 -5.40 -3.60 1.01
N ALA A 83 -5.10 -2.32 1.18
CA ALA A 83 -5.22 -1.61 2.45
C ALA A 83 -5.43 -0.11 2.20
N ASP A 84 -5.57 0.65 3.28
CA ASP A 84 -5.53 2.13 3.26
C ASP A 84 -4.31 2.56 4.11
N PRO A 85 -3.38 3.37 3.57
CA PRO A 85 -2.14 3.72 4.28
C PRO A 85 -2.40 4.55 5.56
N PHE A 86 -3.56 5.21 5.64
CA PHE A 86 -3.97 6.05 6.77
C PHE A 86 -5.06 5.41 7.62
N ASP A 87 -5.23 4.09 7.52
CA ASP A 87 -6.08 3.35 8.45
C ASP A 87 -5.61 3.58 9.90
N ALA A 88 -6.54 3.89 10.81
CA ALA A 88 -6.20 4.31 12.18
C ALA A 88 -5.77 3.14 13.08
N GLU A 89 -6.13 1.92 12.70
CA GLU A 89 -5.91 0.71 13.50
C GLU A 89 -4.74 -0.15 12.95
N VAL A 90 -3.99 0.34 11.95
CA VAL A 90 -2.69 -0.24 11.63
C VAL A 90 -1.64 0.27 12.63
N SER A 91 -0.69 -0.59 12.97
CA SER A 91 0.49 -0.22 13.76
C SER A 91 1.19 1.00 13.12
N PRO A 92 1.47 2.07 13.91
CA PRO A 92 2.24 3.21 13.44
C PRO A 92 3.60 2.78 12.86
N GLU A 93 4.27 1.81 13.47
CA GLU A 93 5.57 1.29 13.06
C GLU A 93 5.51 0.70 11.64
N TRP A 94 4.43 -0.01 11.29
CA TRP A 94 4.28 -0.57 9.93
C TRP A 94 4.10 0.52 8.88
N ARG A 95 3.46 1.63 9.27
CA ARG A 95 3.29 2.80 8.39
C ARG A 95 4.64 3.51 8.21
N GLU A 96 5.42 3.66 9.28
CA GLU A 96 6.78 4.22 9.20
C GLU A 96 7.68 3.36 8.31
N ASP A 97 7.71 2.05 8.52
CA ASP A 97 8.46 1.13 7.67
C ASP A 97 8.08 1.27 6.19
N TYR A 98 6.79 1.49 5.92
CA TYR A 98 6.30 1.67 4.56
C TYR A 98 6.78 2.99 3.93
N LEU A 99 6.79 4.09 4.68
CA LEU A 99 7.30 5.38 4.21
C LEU A 99 8.81 5.33 3.98
N CYS A 100 9.57 4.70 4.88
CA CYS A 100 11.00 4.47 4.70
C CYS A 100 11.29 3.66 3.42
N LEU A 101 10.44 2.66 3.11
CA LEU A 101 10.59 1.89 1.86
C LEU A 101 10.31 2.75 0.61
N ILE A 102 9.33 3.66 0.67
CA ILE A 102 9.04 4.61 -0.41
C ILE A 102 10.26 5.51 -0.63
N GLU A 103 10.80 6.12 0.42
CA GLU A 103 11.99 6.98 0.35
C GLU A 103 13.22 6.23 -0.18
N ALA A 104 13.41 4.97 0.23
CA ALA A 104 14.52 4.13 -0.20
C ALA A 104 14.39 3.62 -1.65
N THR A 105 13.32 3.95 -2.37
CA THR A 105 13.08 3.50 -3.74
C THR A 105 12.86 4.68 -4.70
N PRO A 106 13.88 5.54 -4.89
CA PRO A 106 13.74 6.79 -5.64
C PRO A 106 13.45 6.60 -7.12
N SER A 107 13.72 5.43 -7.71
CA SER A 107 13.43 5.10 -9.12
C SER A 107 11.99 4.60 -9.31
N LEU A 108 11.18 4.57 -8.26
CA LEU A 108 9.77 4.17 -8.29
C LEU A 108 8.86 5.37 -8.07
N ASP A 109 7.79 5.45 -8.86
CA ASP A 109 6.70 6.41 -8.68
C ASP A 109 5.58 5.76 -7.88
N TRP A 110 5.45 6.12 -6.60
CA TRP A 110 4.46 5.55 -5.71
C TRP A 110 3.11 6.26 -5.81
N ILE A 111 2.05 5.49 -6.03
CA ILE A 111 0.68 5.97 -6.08
C ILE A 111 -0.06 5.42 -4.86
N LEU A 112 -0.38 6.31 -3.92
CA LEU A 112 -1.11 6.01 -2.69
C LEU A 112 -2.53 6.57 -2.80
N LEU A 113 -3.53 5.75 -2.45
CA LEU A 113 -4.93 6.16 -2.39
C LEU A 113 -5.47 5.99 -0.98
N THR A 114 -6.28 6.94 -0.52
CA THR A 114 -6.92 6.88 0.80
C THR A 114 -8.33 7.46 0.76
N LYS A 115 -9.23 6.88 1.58
CA LYS A 115 -10.55 7.48 1.88
C LYS A 115 -10.51 8.37 3.12
N ARG A 116 -9.32 8.67 3.65
CA ARG A 116 -9.10 9.44 4.89
C ARG A 116 -8.22 10.67 4.63
N PRO A 117 -8.64 11.58 3.72
CA PRO A 117 -7.80 12.71 3.30
C PRO A 117 -7.41 13.64 4.46
N LEU A 118 -8.27 13.81 5.47
CA LEU A 118 -7.96 14.63 6.65
C LEU A 118 -6.90 13.98 7.55
N VAL A 119 -6.89 12.65 7.66
CA VAL A 119 -5.85 11.91 8.41
C VAL A 119 -4.53 12.03 7.67
N ALA A 120 -4.52 11.84 6.34
CA ALA A 120 -3.33 12.02 5.53
C ALA A 120 -2.77 13.45 5.63
N ARG A 121 -3.63 14.47 5.51
CA ARG A 121 -3.25 15.88 5.65
C ARG A 121 -2.63 16.17 7.02
N LYS A 122 -3.25 15.69 8.10
CA LYS A 122 -2.73 15.86 9.46
C LYS A 122 -1.40 15.12 9.63
N PHE A 123 -1.31 13.91 9.09
CA PHE A 123 -0.11 13.08 9.19
C PHE A 123 1.10 13.73 8.51
N PHE A 124 0.90 14.39 7.36
CA PHE A 124 1.98 15.11 6.65
C PHE A 124 2.05 16.61 6.95
N ALA A 125 1.34 17.12 7.96
CA ALA A 125 1.38 18.54 8.29
C ALA A 125 2.80 19.02 8.65
N ASP A 126 3.52 18.21 9.42
CA ASP A 126 4.87 18.50 9.92
C ASP A 126 5.91 17.53 9.35
N ARG A 127 5.59 16.82 8.27
CA ARG A 127 6.43 15.78 7.68
C ARG A 127 6.59 16.01 6.19
N LYS A 128 7.79 15.72 5.67
CA LYS A 128 8.01 15.67 4.23
C LYS A 128 7.19 14.52 3.64
N VAL A 129 6.52 14.79 2.52
CA VAL A 129 5.93 13.73 1.69
C VAL A 129 7.09 13.07 0.94
N PRO A 130 7.28 11.75 1.10
CA PRO A 130 8.40 11.02 0.51
C PRO A 130 8.33 10.95 -1.02
#